data_AF-A0A9N8MD01-F1
#
_entry.id   AF-A0A9N8MD01-F1
#
_cell.length_a   1.000
_cell.length_b   1.000
_cell.length_c   1.000
_cell.angle_alpha   90.00
_cell.angle_beta   90.00
_cell.angle_gamma   90.00
#
_symmetry.space_group_name_H-M   'P 1'
#
loop_
_entity.id
_entity.type
_entity.pdbx_description
1 polymer ?
#
loop_
_entity_poly.entity_id
_entity_poly.type
_entity_poly.pdbx_seq_one_letter_code
_entity_poly.pdbx_strand_id
1 'polypeptide(L)'
;MSRKTRHSIDYLPARGSRDAPSRFRGDGDALRSFLSDVEDLLESYGIDNKKVHAEAIFRYCSSSVRMLLEELPSYRRQDVKAMIKDLKKHFPPRKQASRYRRSDLEDLVDEYSHEDI
;
A
#
# COMPACT_ATOMS: atom_id res chain seq x y z
N MET A 1 10.65 26.38 8.49
CA MET A 1 10.89 26.15 7.04
C MET A 1 11.15 24.65 6.82
N SER A 2 10.11 23.82 6.74
CA SER A 2 10.31 22.39 6.42
C SER A 2 10.53 22.27 4.92
N ARG A 3 11.75 21.90 4.52
CA ARG A 3 12.09 21.58 3.14
C ARG A 3 11.13 20.48 2.68
N LYS A 4 10.17 20.82 1.81
CA LYS A 4 9.45 19.82 1.02
C LYS A 4 10.46 19.19 0.06
N THR A 5 11.24 18.26 0.58
CA THR A 5 12.07 17.36 -0.21
C THR A 5 11.13 16.61 -1.14
N ARG A 6 11.41 16.69 -2.44
CA ARG A 6 10.67 15.96 -3.47
C ARG A 6 10.99 14.47 -3.26
N HIS A 7 10.28 13.82 -2.35
CA HIS A 7 10.46 12.41 -2.05
C HIS A 7 9.90 11.59 -3.21
N SER A 8 10.75 11.36 -4.22
CA SER A 8 10.50 10.43 -5.30
C SER A 8 10.76 9.00 -4.82
N ILE A 9 10.20 8.01 -5.53
CA ILE A 9 10.42 6.57 -5.30
C ILE A 9 11.90 6.17 -5.22
N ASP A 10 12.79 6.97 -5.79
CA ASP A 10 14.24 6.72 -5.82
C ASP A 10 14.90 6.79 -4.44
N TYR A 11 14.27 7.47 -3.47
CA TYR A 11 14.74 7.50 -2.08
C TYR A 11 14.40 6.23 -1.31
N LEU A 12 13.46 5.42 -1.81
CA LEU A 12 13.05 4.19 -1.15
C LEU A 12 14.05 3.06 -1.40
N PRO A 13 14.30 2.19 -0.40
CA PRO A 13 15.27 1.11 -0.51
C PRO A 13 14.96 0.19 -1.69
N ALA A 14 15.99 -0.18 -2.45
CA ALA A 14 15.82 -1.06 -3.60
C ALA A 14 15.25 -2.42 -3.17
N ARG A 15 14.37 -2.99 -4.00
CA ARG A 15 13.67 -4.24 -3.72
C ARG A 15 14.67 -5.36 -3.38
N GLY A 16 14.61 -5.90 -2.16
CA GLY A 16 15.52 -6.94 -1.67
C GLY A 16 16.71 -6.43 -0.86
N SER A 17 16.79 -5.11 -0.62
CA SER A 17 17.70 -4.54 0.38
C SER A 17 17.25 -4.93 1.78
N ARG A 18 18.18 -4.92 2.74
CA ARG A 18 17.90 -5.23 4.15
C ARG A 18 16.82 -4.33 4.77
N ASP A 19 16.71 -3.10 4.28
CA ASP A 19 15.78 -2.07 4.73
C ASP A 19 14.46 -2.07 3.91
N ALA A 20 14.35 -2.93 2.89
CA ALA A 20 13.16 -2.98 2.04
C ALA A 20 12.09 -3.91 2.63
N PRO A 21 10.80 -3.55 2.51
CA PRO A 21 9.71 -4.40 2.92
C PRO A 21 9.71 -5.72 2.16
N SER A 22 9.15 -6.74 2.82
CA SER A 22 9.07 -8.09 2.26
C SER A 22 8.29 -8.08 0.94
N ARG A 23 8.82 -8.77 -0.07
CA ARG A 23 8.17 -8.82 -1.39
C ARG A 23 6.81 -9.51 -1.29
N PHE A 24 5.74 -8.80 -1.64
CA PHE A 24 4.41 -9.39 -1.69
C PHE A 24 4.28 -10.33 -2.89
N ARG A 25 4.00 -11.61 -2.62
CA ARG A 25 3.91 -12.65 -3.66
C ARG A 25 2.48 -12.99 -4.09
N GLY A 26 1.47 -12.27 -3.59
CA GLY A 26 0.06 -12.64 -3.78
C GLY A 26 -0.46 -13.56 -2.68
N ASP A 27 0.17 -13.55 -1.50
CA ASP A 27 -0.29 -14.33 -0.35
C ASP A 27 -1.25 -13.47 0.48
N GLY A 28 -2.54 -13.81 0.48
CA GLY A 28 -3.57 -12.99 1.13
C GLY A 28 -3.41 -12.85 2.65
N ASP A 29 -2.79 -13.82 3.33
CA ASP A 29 -2.47 -13.72 4.76
C ASP A 29 -1.34 -12.71 4.99
N ALA A 30 -0.34 -12.66 4.10
CA ALA A 30 0.75 -11.69 4.17
C ALA A 30 0.39 -10.29 3.64
N LEU A 31 -0.77 -10.11 3.00
CA LEU A 31 -1.17 -8.83 2.40
C LEU A 31 -1.28 -7.71 3.44
N ARG A 32 -1.81 -8.01 4.63
CA ARG A 32 -1.96 -7.00 5.69
C ARG A 32 -0.60 -6.55 6.23
N SER A 33 0.28 -7.50 6.54
CA SER A 33 1.64 -7.20 7.01
C SER A 33 2.41 -6.41 5.95
N PHE A 34 2.32 -6.82 4.68
CA PHE A 34 2.96 -6.11 3.58
C PHE A 34 2.53 -4.65 3.45
N LEU A 35 1.22 -4.37 3.52
CA LEU A 35 0.72 -3.00 3.43
C LEU A 35 1.21 -2.15 4.60
N SER A 36 1.21 -2.72 5.81
CA SER A 36 1.74 -2.07 7.01
C SER A 36 3.25 -1.78 6.88
N ASP A 37 4.05 -2.73 6.39
CA ASP A 37 5.49 -2.54 6.20
C ASP A 37 5.79 -1.43 5.18
N VAL A 38 4.97 -1.32 4.13
CA VAL A 38 5.12 -0.25 3.12
C VAL A 38 4.71 1.11 3.69
N GLU A 39 3.66 1.16 4.50
CA GLU A 39 3.21 2.41 5.15
C GLU A 39 4.22 2.91 6.17
N ASP A 40 4.72 2.03 7.05
CA ASP A 40 5.77 2.34 8.04
C ASP A 40 7.05 2.84 7.35
N LEU A 41 7.45 2.22 6.22
CA LEU A 41 8.55 2.69 5.40
C LEU A 41 8.29 4.11 4.86
N LEU A 42 7.10 4.36 4.32
CA LEU A 42 6.77 5.68 3.76
C LEU A 42 6.72 6.75 4.85
N GLU A 43 6.18 6.43 6.02
CA GLU A 43 6.14 7.29 7.20
C GLU A 43 7.56 7.60 7.71
N SER A 44 8.42 6.58 7.83
CA SER A 44 9.82 6.75 8.24
C SER A 44 10.61 7.67 7.30
N TYR A 45 10.23 7.73 6.03
CA TYR A 45 10.83 8.63 5.03
C TYR A 45 10.08 9.97 4.89
N GLY A 46 9.02 10.20 5.67
CA GLY A 46 8.22 11.42 5.64
C GLY A 46 7.46 11.65 4.33
N ILE A 47 7.05 10.57 3.66
CA ILE A 47 6.39 10.61 2.36
C ILE A 47 4.87 10.56 2.54
N ASP A 48 4.20 11.69 2.30
CA ASP A 48 2.72 11.79 2.33
C ASP A 48 2.09 11.74 0.91
N ASN A 49 2.91 11.55 -0.12
CA ASN A 49 2.44 11.67 -1.49
C ASN A 49 1.72 10.41 -1.97
N LYS A 50 0.40 10.48 -2.16
CA LYS A 50 -0.46 9.40 -2.68
C LYS A 50 0.10 8.70 -3.94
N LYS A 51 0.75 9.44 -4.84
CA LYS A 51 1.39 8.85 -6.04
C LYS A 51 2.55 7.94 -5.66
N VAL A 52 3.36 8.35 -4.70
CA VAL A 52 4.52 7.60 -4.22
C VAL A 52 4.05 6.37 -3.44
N HIS A 53 2.96 6.46 -2.69
CA HIS A 53 2.33 5.30 -2.05
C HIS A 53 1.93 4.24 -3.10
N ALA A 54 1.20 4.64 -4.15
CA ALA A 54 0.78 3.73 -5.21
C ALA A 54 1.98 3.06 -5.89
N GLU A 55 3.02 3.84 -6.16
CA GLU A 55 4.22 3.38 -6.83
C GLU A 55 5.10 2.50 -5.92
N ALA A 56 5.13 2.75 -4.61
CA ALA A 56 5.81 1.92 -3.61
C ALA A 56 5.16 0.55 -3.49
N ILE A 57 3.83 0.50 -3.36
CA ILE A 57 3.05 -0.74 -3.36
C ILE A 57 3.37 -1.54 -4.63
N PHE A 58 3.35 -0.88 -5.80
CA PHE A 58 3.70 -1.52 -7.07
C PHE A 58 5.15 -2.03 -7.08
N ARG A 59 6.12 -1.23 -6.62
CA ARG A 59 7.56 -1.56 -6.63
C ARG A 59 7.91 -2.78 -5.78
N TYR A 60 7.28 -2.92 -4.61
CA TYR A 60 7.55 -4.03 -3.69
C TYR A 60 6.68 -5.28 -3.95
N CYS A 61 5.72 -5.20 -4.87
CA CYS A 61 4.97 -6.35 -5.35
C CYS A 61 5.82 -7.28 -6.26
N SER A 62 5.46 -8.56 -6.27
CA SER A 62 6.04 -9.53 -7.21
C SER A 62 5.66 -9.21 -8.66
N SER A 63 6.39 -9.75 -9.63
CA SER A 63 6.07 -9.55 -11.05
C SER A 63 4.65 -9.98 -11.40
N SER A 64 4.15 -11.07 -10.82
CA SER A 64 2.79 -11.55 -11.04
C SER A 64 1.72 -10.59 -10.51
N VAL A 65 1.92 -10.04 -9.30
CA VAL A 65 0.99 -9.07 -8.72
C VAL A 65 1.06 -7.72 -9.46
N ARG A 66 2.25 -7.33 -9.93
CA ARG A 66 2.42 -6.12 -10.75
C ARG A 66 1.68 -6.21 -12.07
N MET A 67 1.77 -7.33 -12.78
CA MET A 67 1.00 -7.54 -14.02
C MET A 67 -0.50 -7.38 -13.77
N LEU A 68 -1.02 -7.98 -12.68
CA LEU A 68 -2.41 -7.80 -12.28
C LEU A 68 -2.75 -6.33 -11.97
N LEU A 69 -1.91 -5.64 -11.20
CA LEU A 69 -2.11 -4.22 -10.89
C LEU A 69 -2.08 -3.33 -12.14
N GLU A 70 -1.26 -3.65 -13.13
CA GLU A 70 -1.14 -2.89 -14.38
C GLU A 70 -2.40 -3.00 -15.26
N GLU A 71 -3.11 -4.15 -15.16
CA GLU A 71 -4.41 -4.36 -15.78
C GLU A 71 -5.55 -3.66 -15.03
N LEU A 72 -5.37 -3.31 -13.76
CA LEU A 72 -6.40 -2.67 -12.95
C LEU A 72 -6.44 -1.14 -13.19
N PRO A 73 -7.64 -0.56 -13.41
CA PRO A 73 -7.79 0.89 -13.56
C PRO A 73 -7.41 1.65 -12.28
N SER A 74 -7.42 0.97 -11.14
CA SER A 74 -7.04 1.47 -9.81
C SER A 74 -5.59 1.94 -9.76
N TYR A 75 -4.66 1.21 -10.40
CA TYR A 75 -3.26 1.64 -10.50
C TYR A 75 -3.09 2.82 -11.47
N ARG A 76 -3.79 2.80 -12.62
CA ARG A 76 -3.73 3.88 -13.60
C ARG A 76 -4.23 5.22 -13.04
N ARG A 77 -5.20 5.16 -12.12
CA ARG A 77 -5.70 6.34 -11.39
C ARG A 77 -4.82 6.75 -10.20
N GLN A 78 -3.77 5.99 -9.91
CA GLN A 78 -2.90 6.15 -8.73
C GLN A 78 -3.71 6.19 -7.44
N ASP A 79 -4.80 5.41 -7.40
CA ASP A 79 -5.77 5.43 -6.32
C ASP A 79 -5.44 4.29 -5.34
N VAL A 80 -4.66 4.64 -4.32
CA VAL A 80 -4.13 3.69 -3.32
C VAL A 80 -5.26 2.89 -2.66
N LYS A 81 -6.39 3.56 -2.34
CA LYS A 81 -7.55 2.92 -1.72
C LYS A 81 -8.17 1.87 -2.64
N ALA A 82 -8.38 2.23 -3.91
CA ALA A 82 -8.90 1.28 -4.90
C ALA A 82 -7.92 0.11 -5.13
N MET A 83 -6.61 0.37 -5.19
CA MET A 83 -5.59 -0.67 -5.32
C MET A 83 -5.61 -1.66 -4.16
N ILE A 84 -5.67 -1.16 -2.91
CA ILE A 84 -5.74 -2.03 -1.73
C ILE A 84 -7.02 -2.88 -1.76
N LYS A 85 -8.15 -2.30 -2.18
CA LYS A 85 -9.42 -3.02 -2.31
C LYS A 85 -9.34 -4.13 -3.36
N ASP A 86 -8.75 -3.85 -4.52
CA ASP A 86 -8.52 -4.86 -5.56
C ASP A 86 -7.56 -5.95 -5.10
N LEU A 87 -6.46 -5.60 -4.42
CA LEU A 87 -5.52 -6.57 -3.85
C LEU A 87 -6.22 -7.48 -2.84
N LYS A 88 -7.05 -6.93 -1.94
CA LYS A 88 -7.84 -7.72 -0.98
C LYS A 88 -8.86 -8.62 -1.68
N LYS A 89 -9.42 -8.18 -2.81
CA LYS A 89 -10.38 -8.96 -3.61
C LYS A 89 -9.72 -10.10 -4.37
N HIS A 90 -8.55 -9.86 -4.96
CA HIS A 90 -7.82 -10.84 -5.75
C HIS A 90 -6.97 -11.80 -4.90
N PHE A 91 -6.52 -11.37 -3.72
CA PHE A 91 -5.72 -12.16 -2.79
C PHE A 91 -6.38 -12.23 -1.41
N PRO A 92 -7.51 -12.93 -1.27
CA PRO A 92 -8.13 -13.14 0.03
C PRO A 92 -7.24 -14.04 0.92
N PRO A 93 -7.20 -13.83 2.25
CA PRO A 93 -6.46 -14.69 3.17
C PRO A 93 -6.98 -16.13 3.14
N ARG A 94 -6.06 -17.11 3.18
CA ARG A 94 -6.37 -18.55 3.15
C ARG A 94 -7.12 -18.99 4.41
N LYS A 95 -6.86 -18.33 5.54
CA LYS A 95 -7.58 -18.53 6.80
C LYS A 95 -8.30 -17.24 7.19
N GLN A 96 -9.44 -16.91 6.57
CA GLN A 96 -10.59 -16.29 7.25
C GLN A 96 -11.71 -15.87 6.29
N ALA A 97 -12.77 -16.68 6.30
CA ALA A 97 -14.14 -16.22 6.16
C ALA A 97 -14.64 -15.44 7.41
N SER A 98 -13.80 -15.03 8.37
CA SER A 98 -14.29 -14.38 9.59
C SER A 98 -13.23 -13.64 10.41
N ARG A 99 -13.03 -12.35 10.11
CA ARG A 99 -12.77 -11.22 11.05
C ARG A 99 -12.07 -10.09 10.30
N TYR A 100 -12.87 -9.35 9.54
CA TYR A 100 -12.70 -7.90 9.61
C TYR A 100 -12.95 -7.52 11.08
N ARG A 101 -11.89 -7.30 11.87
CA ARG A 101 -12.06 -6.54 13.10
C ARG A 101 -12.41 -5.13 12.65
N ARG A 102 -13.61 -4.67 13.02
CA ARG A 102 -14.13 -3.33 12.70
C ARG A 102 -13.13 -2.22 13.00
N SER A 103 -12.24 -2.44 13.97
CA SER A 103 -11.13 -1.57 14.35
C SER A 103 -10.14 -1.24 13.20
N ASP A 104 -9.91 -2.12 12.23
CA ASP A 104 -9.02 -1.84 11.07
C ASP A 104 -9.74 -1.04 9.96
N LEU A 105 -11.06 -0.93 10.04
CA LEU A 105 -11.90 -0.16 9.12
C LEU A 105 -12.26 1.21 9.70
N GLU A 106 -12.04 1.46 10.99
CA GLU A 106 -12.39 2.70 11.68
C GLU A 106 -11.28 3.76 11.57
N ASP A 107 -10.00 3.37 11.60
CA ASP A 107 -8.88 4.31 11.39
C ASP A 107 -8.84 4.90 9.96
N LEU A 108 -9.33 4.15 8.96
CA LEU A 108 -9.41 4.64 7.58
C LEU A 108 -10.68 5.49 7.30
N VAL A 109 -11.62 5.54 8.26
CA VAL A 109 -12.91 6.26 8.17
C VAL A 109 -12.91 7.53 9.04
N ASP A 110 -12.16 7.57 10.13
CA ASP A 110 -12.09 8.75 11.01
C ASP A 110 -11.33 9.92 10.37
N GLU A 111 -10.22 9.66 9.66
CA GLU A 111 -9.42 10.72 9.02
C GLU A 111 -10.07 11.32 7.75
N TYR A 112 -11.16 10.74 7.25
CA TYR A 112 -11.90 11.26 6.08
C TYR A 112 -13.27 11.85 6.45
N SER A 113 -13.55 12.09 7.73
CA SER A 113 -14.75 12.81 8.19
C SER A 113 -14.51 14.30 8.46
N HIS A 114 -13.36 14.87 8.05
CA HIS A 114 -13.00 16.26 8.34
C HIS A 114 -12.58 17.11 7.14
N GLU A 115 -13.10 16.84 5.94
CA GLU A 115 -13.12 17.82 4.86
C GLU A 115 -14.46 17.77 4.10
N ASP A 116 -15.55 18.08 4.81
CA ASP A 116 -16.79 18.55 4.18
C ASP A 116 -17.50 19.54 5.14
N ILE A 117 -17.03 20.80 5.14
CA ILE A 117 -17.82 22.01 5.43
C ILE A 117 -17.38 23.10 4.45
#